data_AF-A0A3N9YF07-F1
#
_entry.id   AF-A0A3N9YF07-F1
#
_cell.length_a   1.000
_cell.length_b   1.000
_cell.length_c   1.000
_cell.angle_alpha   90.00
_cell.angle_beta   90.00
_cell.angle_gamma   90.00
#
_symmetry.space_group_name_H-M   'P 1'
#
loop_
_entity.id
_entity.type
_entity.pdbx_description
1 polymer ?
#
loop_
_entity_poly.entity_id
_entity_poly.type
_entity_poly.pdbx_seq_one_letter_code
_entity_poly.pdbx_strand_id
1 'polypeptide(L)'
;MLDTLDAAAVRRWCASGLAALKRHQGEIDQLNVYPVPDGDTGTNLVLTLTSAQQALAMDLDTLPDSGPTAHGHALRLMAQGALLGARGNSGVILSQILRGFADQVAGVPAVRGRELAAALRSGTAAAYAAVSRPVEGTVLTVVAAAAAAAEGEDSDDLPTVAGG
;
A
#
# COMPACT_ATOMS: atom_id res chain seq x y z
N MET A 1 -15.73 -6.27 -14.30
CA MET A 1 -14.30 -6.39 -13.96
C MET A 1 -13.73 -4.97 -13.91
N LEU A 2 -12.72 -4.67 -13.08
CA LEU A 2 -12.18 -3.31 -12.98
C LEU A 2 -11.11 -3.11 -14.06
N ASP A 3 -11.32 -2.19 -14.98
CA ASP A 3 -10.35 -1.89 -16.06
C ASP A 3 -9.28 -0.87 -15.62
N THR A 4 -9.54 -0.14 -14.54
CA THR A 4 -8.63 0.85 -13.93
C THR A 4 -8.76 0.84 -12.40
N LEU A 5 -7.71 1.29 -11.70
CA LEU A 5 -7.75 1.51 -10.26
C LEU A 5 -8.41 2.87 -9.96
N ASP A 6 -9.74 2.88 -9.89
CA ASP A 6 -10.51 4.07 -9.52
C ASP A 6 -10.53 4.32 -7.99
N ALA A 7 -11.07 5.47 -7.56
CA ALA A 7 -11.14 5.83 -6.14
C ALA A 7 -11.95 4.82 -5.31
N ALA A 8 -13.02 4.25 -5.87
CA ALA A 8 -13.83 3.26 -5.18
C ALA A 8 -13.06 1.94 -5.00
N ALA A 9 -12.23 1.56 -5.97
CA ALA A 9 -11.34 0.42 -5.91
C ALA A 9 -10.25 0.62 -4.85
N VAL A 10 -9.67 1.83 -4.73
CA VAL A 10 -8.74 2.17 -3.64
C VAL A 10 -9.40 2.02 -2.27
N ARG A 11 -10.63 2.54 -2.08
CA ARG A 11 -11.37 2.39 -0.82
C ARG A 11 -11.66 0.93 -0.49
N ARG A 12 -12.10 0.13 -1.48
CA ARG A 12 -12.32 -1.32 -1.33
C ARG A 12 -11.02 -2.06 -1.00
N TRP A 13 -9.93 -1.73 -1.68
CA TRP A 13 -8.62 -2.32 -1.43
C TRP A 13 -8.16 -2.06 0.01
N CYS A 14 -8.24 -0.81 0.48
CA CYS A 14 -7.89 -0.48 1.86
C CYS A 14 -8.76 -1.24 2.88
N ALA A 15 -10.07 -1.33 2.65
CA ALA A 15 -10.99 -2.04 3.53
C ALA A 15 -10.72 -3.56 3.56
N SER A 16 -10.53 -4.18 2.39
CA SER A 16 -10.20 -5.60 2.28
C SER A 16 -8.84 -5.93 2.87
N GLY A 17 -7.83 -5.07 2.65
CA GLY A 17 -6.50 -5.21 3.24
C GLY A 17 -6.55 -5.14 4.76
N LEU A 18 -7.33 -4.20 5.33
CA LEU A 18 -7.50 -4.10 6.78
C LEU A 18 -8.22 -5.33 7.36
N ALA A 19 -9.25 -5.83 6.67
CA ALA A 19 -9.93 -7.04 7.09
C ALA A 19 -9.00 -8.26 7.08
N ALA A 20 -8.13 -8.38 6.06
CA ALA A 20 -7.12 -9.43 5.99
C ALA A 20 -6.08 -9.30 7.11
N LEU A 21 -5.53 -8.11 7.34
CA LEU A 21 -4.59 -7.87 8.45
C LEU A 21 -5.19 -8.21 9.80
N LYS A 22 -6.44 -7.82 10.07
CA LYS A 22 -7.14 -8.18 11.32
C LYS A 22 -7.31 -9.69 11.46
N ARG A 23 -7.62 -10.40 10.38
CA ARG A 23 -7.79 -11.86 10.39
C ARG A 23 -6.48 -12.57 10.72
N HIS A 24 -5.37 -12.10 10.16
CA HIS A 24 -4.04 -12.71 10.33
C HIS A 24 -3.18 -12.02 11.39
N GLN A 25 -3.73 -11.09 12.18
CA GLN A 25 -2.97 -10.27 13.13
C GLN A 25 -2.12 -11.13 14.06
N GLY A 26 -2.74 -12.12 14.72
CA GLY A 26 -2.03 -13.00 15.66
C GLY A 26 -1.01 -13.92 14.99
N GLU A 27 -1.23 -14.31 13.74
CA GLU A 27 -0.25 -15.10 12.97
C GLU A 27 0.97 -14.24 12.60
N ILE A 28 0.74 -13.01 12.17
CA ILE A 28 1.79 -12.05 11.84
C ILE A 28 2.60 -11.66 13.09
N ASP A 29 1.92 -11.43 14.22
CA ASP A 29 2.56 -11.18 15.52
C ASP A 29 3.47 -12.36 15.93
N GLN A 30 3.09 -13.61 15.64
CA GLN A 30 3.89 -14.80 15.91
C GLN A 30 5.08 -14.98 14.94
N LEU A 31 4.93 -14.55 13.68
CA LEU A 31 6.01 -14.57 12.68
C LEU A 31 7.09 -13.52 12.96
N ASN A 32 6.85 -12.57 13.85
CA ASN A 32 7.78 -11.50 14.19
C ASN A 32 9.00 -12.03 14.97
N VAL A 33 9.94 -12.70 14.27
CA VAL A 33 11.14 -13.31 14.86
C VAL A 33 12.40 -12.46 14.68
N TYR A 34 12.34 -11.31 14.00
CA TYR A 34 13.53 -10.51 13.64
C TYR A 34 13.33 -9.00 13.79
N PRO A 35 14.30 -8.23 14.35
CA PRO A 35 15.46 -8.66 15.14
C PRO A 35 15.11 -8.90 16.62
N VAL A 36 13.96 -8.41 17.08
CA VAL A 36 13.45 -8.57 18.44
C VAL A 36 11.99 -9.03 18.33
N PRO A 37 11.64 -10.21 18.88
CA PRO A 37 10.27 -10.68 18.90
C PRO A 37 9.49 -9.96 20.00
N ASP A 38 9.08 -8.72 19.74
CA ASP A 38 8.15 -7.97 20.58
C ASP A 38 6.68 -8.33 20.32
N GLY A 39 6.43 -9.15 19.29
CA GLY A 39 5.13 -9.75 19.02
C GLY A 39 4.05 -8.73 18.64
N ASP A 40 4.44 -7.59 18.06
CA ASP A 40 3.52 -6.48 17.78
C ASP A 40 3.38 -6.13 16.29
N THR A 41 4.04 -6.85 15.37
CA THR A 41 4.07 -6.47 13.94
C THR A 41 2.69 -6.46 13.30
N GLY A 42 1.86 -7.48 13.53
CA GLY A 42 0.48 -7.53 13.08
C GLY A 42 -0.35 -6.41 13.70
N THR A 43 -0.19 -6.18 15.00
CA THR A 43 -0.85 -5.07 15.71
C THR A 43 -0.50 -3.71 15.10
N ASN A 44 0.78 -3.49 14.83
CA ASN A 44 1.31 -2.27 14.22
C ASN A 44 0.74 -2.03 12.81
N LEU A 45 0.66 -3.08 11.98
CA LEU A 45 0.09 -3.00 10.64
C LEU A 45 -1.43 -2.71 10.68
N VAL A 46 -2.18 -3.36 11.58
CA VAL A 46 -3.63 -3.13 11.76
C VAL A 46 -3.90 -1.69 12.18
N LEU A 47 -3.17 -1.16 13.17
CA LEU A 47 -3.34 0.22 13.63
C LEU A 47 -3.02 1.23 12.52
N THR A 48 -1.92 1.00 11.80
CA THR A 48 -1.49 1.85 10.68
C THR A 48 -2.54 1.90 9.57
N LEU A 49 -3.04 0.74 9.13
CA LEU A 49 -4.03 0.69 8.03
C LEU A 49 -5.43 1.11 8.50
N THR A 50 -5.73 1.03 9.81
CA THR A 50 -6.93 1.64 10.38
C THR A 50 -6.90 3.16 10.23
N SER A 51 -5.77 3.81 10.51
CA SER A 51 -5.63 5.26 10.29
C SER A 51 -5.74 5.66 8.82
N ALA A 52 -5.20 4.84 7.91
CA ALA A 52 -5.39 5.02 6.47
C ALA A 52 -6.87 4.96 6.05
N GLN A 53 -7.62 3.97 6.57
CA GLN A 53 -9.05 3.84 6.29
C GLN A 53 -9.86 5.01 6.88
N GLN A 54 -9.50 5.49 8.07
CA GLN A 54 -10.13 6.65 8.68
C GLN A 54 -9.91 7.92 7.85
N ALA A 55 -8.68 8.14 7.36
CA ALA A 55 -8.37 9.27 6.48
C ALA A 55 -9.21 9.23 5.19
N LEU A 56 -9.36 8.05 4.58
CA LEU A 56 -10.27 7.86 3.45
C LEU A 56 -11.73 8.16 3.84
N ALA A 57 -12.20 7.71 5.00
CA ALA A 57 -13.59 7.90 5.42
C ALA A 57 -13.94 9.35 5.78
N MET A 58 -12.93 10.17 6.12
CA MET A 58 -13.08 11.60 6.39
C MET A 58 -13.02 12.46 5.11
N ASP A 59 -12.81 11.85 3.95
CA ASP A 59 -12.85 12.53 2.66
C ASP A 59 -14.26 13.08 2.40
N LEU A 60 -14.36 14.37 2.12
CA LEU A 60 -15.63 15.08 1.90
C LEU A 60 -16.07 15.07 0.43
N ASP A 61 -15.46 14.21 -0.40
CA ASP A 61 -15.65 14.13 -1.85
C ASP A 61 -15.43 15.47 -2.61
N THR A 62 -14.71 16.41 -1.98
CA THR A 62 -14.30 17.67 -2.61
C THR A 62 -12.96 17.49 -3.29
N LEU A 63 -12.97 17.28 -4.61
CA LEU A 63 -11.77 17.31 -5.43
C LEU A 63 -11.38 18.78 -5.70
N PRO A 64 -10.10 19.16 -5.61
CA PRO A 64 -9.66 20.48 -6.06
C PRO A 64 -9.87 20.62 -7.57
N ASP A 65 -10.36 21.78 -8.03
CA ASP A 65 -10.64 22.08 -9.46
C ASP A 65 -9.42 21.87 -10.40
N SER A 66 -8.21 21.89 -9.84
CA SER A 66 -6.95 21.59 -10.52
C SER A 66 -6.04 20.71 -9.64
N GLY A 67 -6.61 19.61 -9.15
CA GLY A 67 -6.00 18.67 -8.22
C GLY A 67 -5.59 17.32 -8.83
N PRO A 68 -5.12 16.37 -8.00
CA PRO A 68 -4.93 14.98 -8.41
C PRO A 68 -6.22 14.36 -8.95
N THR A 69 -6.08 13.33 -9.78
CA THR A 69 -7.21 12.49 -10.19
C THR A 69 -7.95 11.93 -8.97
N ALA A 70 -9.21 11.52 -9.11
CA ALA A 70 -9.98 10.98 -7.98
C ALA A 70 -9.28 9.81 -7.27
N HIS A 71 -8.67 8.90 -8.03
CA HIS A 71 -7.87 7.81 -7.47
C HIS A 71 -6.58 8.30 -6.83
N GLY A 72 -5.90 9.28 -7.45
CA GLY A 72 -4.69 9.91 -6.90
C GLY A 72 -4.97 10.59 -5.57
N HIS A 73 -6.10 11.29 -5.44
CA HIS A 73 -6.57 11.89 -4.18
C HIS A 73 -6.79 10.82 -3.11
N ALA A 74 -7.55 9.76 -3.42
CA ALA A 74 -7.79 8.66 -2.49
C ALA A 74 -6.48 7.97 -2.05
N LEU A 75 -5.56 7.69 -2.97
CA LEU A 75 -4.25 7.09 -2.65
C LEU A 75 -3.41 8.00 -1.76
N ARG A 76 -3.40 9.32 -2.00
CA ARG A 76 -2.72 10.29 -1.14
C ARG A 76 -3.31 10.31 0.27
N LEU A 77 -4.63 10.33 0.40
CA LEU A 77 -5.29 10.26 1.71
C LEU A 77 -4.96 8.96 2.45
N MET A 78 -4.99 7.82 1.74
CA MET A 78 -4.61 6.52 2.30
C MET A 78 -3.15 6.52 2.78
N ALA A 79 -2.21 6.99 1.95
CA ALA A 79 -0.81 7.07 2.29
C ALA A 79 -0.54 8.05 3.45
N GLN A 80 -1.19 9.21 3.46
CA GLN A 80 -1.08 10.20 4.52
C GLN A 80 -1.64 9.68 5.85
N GLY A 81 -2.82 9.04 5.83
CA GLY A 81 -3.41 8.43 7.01
C GLY A 81 -2.55 7.30 7.58
N ALA A 82 -1.97 6.47 6.71
CA ALA A 82 -1.01 5.46 7.13
C ALA A 82 0.24 6.09 7.76
N LEU A 83 0.79 7.16 7.17
CA LEU A 83 1.98 7.83 7.69
C LEU A 83 1.75 8.47 9.05
N LEU A 84 0.65 9.22 9.21
CA LEU A 84 0.31 9.89 10.47
C LEU A 84 -0.07 8.89 11.58
N GLY A 85 -0.63 7.74 11.19
CA GLY A 85 -1.02 6.67 12.09
C GLY A 85 0.02 5.58 12.30
N ALA A 86 1.20 5.68 11.67
CA ALA A 86 2.21 4.63 11.66
C ALA A 86 2.63 4.21 13.08
N ARG A 87 2.66 2.91 13.33
CA ARG A 87 3.10 2.32 14.61
C ARG A 87 4.28 1.38 14.40
N GLY A 88 5.32 1.56 15.21
CA GLY A 88 6.55 0.76 15.12
C GLY A 88 7.23 0.83 13.75
N ASN A 89 8.22 -0.04 13.54
CA ASN A 89 8.95 -0.09 12.27
C ASN A 89 8.08 -0.61 11.13
N SER A 90 7.26 -1.63 11.39
CA SER A 90 6.37 -2.24 10.39
C SER A 90 5.32 -1.26 9.86
N GLY A 91 4.75 -0.43 10.73
CA GLY A 91 3.83 0.63 10.33
C GLY A 91 4.51 1.74 9.53
N VAL A 92 5.74 2.13 9.93
CA VAL A 92 6.54 3.08 9.14
C VAL A 92 6.78 2.51 7.76
N ILE A 93 7.32 1.29 7.63
CA ILE A 93 7.59 0.66 6.32
C ILE A 93 6.33 0.60 5.45
N LEU A 94 5.19 0.15 6.00
CA LEU A 94 3.92 0.13 5.28
C LEU A 94 3.53 1.52 4.77
N SER A 95 3.66 2.56 5.59
CA SER A 95 3.36 3.93 5.17
C SER A 95 4.24 4.40 4.01
N GLN A 96 5.51 3.96 3.95
CA GLN A 96 6.42 4.32 2.88
C GLN A 96 6.09 3.59 1.58
N ILE A 97 5.67 2.32 1.66
CA ILE A 97 5.16 1.56 0.51
C ILE A 97 3.96 2.32 -0.10
N LEU A 98 2.97 2.67 0.73
CA LEU A 98 1.77 3.35 0.26
C LEU A 98 2.08 4.75 -0.29
N ARG A 99 3.03 5.47 0.30
CA ARG A 99 3.49 6.76 -0.23
C ARG A 99 4.15 6.62 -1.60
N GLY A 100 5.12 5.73 -1.74
CA GLY A 100 5.80 5.49 -3.02
C GLY A 100 4.82 5.06 -4.12
N PHE A 101 3.85 4.20 -3.77
CA PHE A 101 2.75 3.83 -4.65
C PHE A 101 1.93 5.05 -5.08
N ALA A 102 1.44 5.84 -4.12
CA ALA A 102 0.58 6.99 -4.38
C ALA A 102 1.31 8.06 -5.23
N ASP A 103 2.56 8.36 -4.92
CA ASP A 103 3.35 9.36 -5.62
C ASP A 103 3.55 9.00 -7.09
N GLN A 104 3.73 7.70 -7.39
CA GLN A 104 3.93 7.21 -8.76
C GLN A 104 2.70 7.43 -9.66
N VAL A 105 1.49 7.35 -9.10
CA VAL A 105 0.26 7.33 -9.91
C VAL A 105 -0.66 8.53 -9.67
N ALA A 106 -0.34 9.44 -8.74
CA ALA A 106 -1.25 10.52 -8.37
C ALA A 106 -1.62 11.49 -9.51
N GLY A 107 -0.76 11.61 -10.53
CA GLY A 107 -0.99 12.44 -11.72
C GLY A 107 -1.37 11.65 -12.97
N VAL A 108 -1.49 10.33 -12.87
CA VAL A 108 -1.77 9.49 -14.04
C VAL A 108 -3.28 9.49 -14.32
N PRO A 109 -3.74 9.74 -15.57
CA PRO A 109 -5.18 9.81 -15.85
C PRO A 109 -5.94 8.52 -15.56
N ALA A 110 -5.32 7.37 -15.81
CA ALA A 110 -5.88 6.05 -15.59
C ALA A 110 -4.79 5.07 -15.18
N VAL A 111 -4.96 4.41 -14.04
CA VAL A 111 -4.02 3.40 -13.54
C VAL A 111 -4.45 2.04 -14.08
N ARG A 112 -3.71 1.53 -15.06
CA ARG A 112 -3.91 0.22 -15.68
C ARG A 112 -2.79 -0.74 -15.23
N GLY A 113 -2.60 -1.85 -15.94
CA GLY A 113 -1.64 -2.89 -15.53
C GLY A 113 -0.21 -2.38 -15.38
N ARG A 114 0.27 -1.60 -16.35
CA ARG A 114 1.66 -1.08 -16.34
C ARG A 114 1.87 -0.04 -15.25
N GLU A 115 0.89 0.83 -15.01
CA GLU A 115 0.94 1.80 -13.92
C GLU A 115 0.90 1.11 -12.55
N LEU A 116 0.12 0.04 -12.40
CA LEU A 116 0.09 -0.75 -11.18
C LEU A 116 1.47 -1.36 -10.88
N ALA A 117 2.10 -2.00 -11.88
CA ALA A 117 3.44 -2.56 -11.75
C ALA A 117 4.47 -1.48 -11.35
N ALA A 118 4.44 -0.32 -12.03
CA ALA A 118 5.30 0.81 -11.70
C ALA A 118 5.06 1.35 -10.28
N ALA A 119 3.80 1.41 -9.84
CA ALA A 119 3.43 1.85 -8.49
C ALA A 119 3.96 0.90 -7.41
N LEU A 120 3.86 -0.42 -7.63
CA LEU A 120 4.44 -1.43 -6.73
C LEU A 120 5.96 -1.33 -6.65
N ARG A 121 6.63 -1.06 -7.78
CA ARG A 121 8.08 -0.82 -7.80
C ARG A 121 8.48 0.44 -7.05
N SER A 122 7.74 1.52 -7.23
CA SER A 122 7.97 2.76 -6.49
C SER A 122 7.77 2.57 -4.99
N GLY A 123 6.70 1.87 -4.59
CA GLY A 123 6.46 1.49 -3.20
C GLY A 123 7.59 0.63 -2.61
N THR A 124 8.09 -0.33 -3.39
CA THR A 124 9.27 -1.14 -3.01
C THR A 124 10.49 -0.25 -2.77
N ALA A 125 10.84 0.62 -3.72
CA ALA A 125 12.00 1.51 -3.59
C ALA A 125 11.88 2.42 -2.35
N ALA A 126 10.69 2.97 -2.09
CA ALA A 126 10.43 3.79 -0.91
C ALA A 126 10.58 3.01 0.40
N ALA A 127 10.16 1.74 0.43
CA ALA A 127 10.29 0.87 1.59
C ALA A 127 11.76 0.58 1.92
N TYR A 128 12.55 0.18 0.91
CA TYR A 128 13.98 -0.10 1.08
C TYR A 128 14.75 1.16 1.52
N ALA A 129 14.42 2.33 0.95
CA ALA A 129 15.06 3.60 1.31
C ALA A 129 14.77 4.04 2.75
N ALA A 130 13.66 3.60 3.34
CA ALA A 130 13.27 3.96 4.69
C ALA A 130 13.93 3.10 5.78
N VAL A 131 14.64 2.04 5.39
CA VAL A 131 15.27 1.09 6.33
C VAL A 131 16.78 1.21 6.21
N SER A 132 17.45 1.63 7.29
CA SER A 132 18.91 1.84 7.28
C SER A 132 19.72 0.56 7.01
N ARG A 133 19.17 -0.62 7.32
CA ARG A 133 19.76 -1.93 7.05
C ARG A 133 18.67 -2.90 6.57
N PRO A 134 18.34 -2.91 5.27
CA PRO A 134 17.34 -3.81 4.71
C PRO A 134 17.70 -5.28 4.95
N VAL A 135 16.70 -6.10 5.26
CA VAL A 135 16.86 -7.54 5.48
C VAL A 135 15.84 -8.28 4.62
N GLU A 136 16.33 -9.23 3.83
CA GLU A 136 15.49 -10.14 3.05
C GLU A 136 14.79 -11.16 3.97
N GLY A 137 13.64 -11.67 3.54
CA GLY A 137 12.74 -12.45 4.38
C GLY A 137 11.80 -11.59 5.25
N THR A 138 11.66 -10.31 4.93
CA THR A 138 10.74 -9.37 5.59
C THR A 138 9.66 -8.89 4.61
N VAL A 139 8.80 -7.95 5.06
CA VAL A 139 7.84 -7.27 4.19
C VAL A 139 8.49 -6.63 2.95
N LEU A 140 9.78 -6.27 3.03
CA LEU A 140 10.55 -5.75 1.90
C LEU A 140 10.64 -6.76 0.75
N THR A 141 10.91 -8.02 1.06
CA THR A 141 10.96 -9.10 0.06
C THR A 141 9.58 -9.37 -0.53
N VAL A 142 8.53 -9.30 0.28
CA VAL A 142 7.15 -9.51 -0.18
C VAL A 142 6.74 -8.44 -1.18
N VAL A 143 6.96 -7.15 -0.88
CA VAL A 143 6.61 -6.07 -1.80
C VAL A 143 7.48 -6.09 -3.06
N ALA A 144 8.77 -6.45 -2.95
CA ALA A 144 9.65 -6.61 -4.09
C ALA A 144 9.21 -7.76 -5.01
N ALA A 145 8.81 -8.90 -4.45
CA ALA A 145 8.30 -10.03 -5.20
C ALA A 145 6.97 -9.69 -5.91
N ALA A 146 6.06 -9.01 -5.23
CA ALA A 146 4.81 -8.55 -5.83
C ALA A 146 5.07 -7.58 -7.00
N ALA A 147 6.02 -6.66 -6.84
CA ALA A 147 6.38 -5.73 -7.90
C ALA A 147 7.02 -6.44 -9.11
N ALA A 148 7.91 -7.41 -8.87
CA ALA A 148 8.53 -8.19 -9.93
C ALA A 148 7.52 -9.09 -10.69
N ALA A 149 6.56 -9.69 -9.98
CA ALA A 149 5.47 -10.45 -10.59
C ALA A 149 4.62 -9.55 -11.50
N ALA A 150 4.19 -8.39 -10.98
CA ALA A 150 3.41 -7.42 -11.75
C ALA A 150 4.15 -6.90 -12.99
N GLU A 151 5.46 -6.66 -12.91
CA GLU A 151 6.29 -6.30 -14.07
C GLU A 151 6.40 -7.45 -15.09
N GLY A 152 6.48 -8.70 -14.61
CA GLY A 152 6.63 -9.89 -15.44
C GLY A 152 5.41 -10.19 -16.31
N GLU A 153 4.21 -9.76 -15.90
CA GLU A 153 2.99 -9.88 -16.71
C GLU A 153 3.04 -9.02 -18.00
N ASP A 154 3.86 -7.96 -18.05
CA ASP A 154 4.02 -7.03 -19.18
C ASP A 154 2.71 -6.69 -19.91
N SER A 155 1.67 -6.42 -19.13
CA SER A 155 0.31 -6.21 -19.62
C SER A 155 -0.24 -4.87 -19.17
N ASP A 156 -1.02 -4.24 -20.04
CA ASP A 156 -1.81 -3.06 -19.68
C ASP A 156 -3.22 -3.44 -19.20
N ASP A 157 -3.54 -4.73 -19.13
CA ASP A 157 -4.77 -5.23 -18.54
C ASP A 157 -4.65 -5.31 -17.01
N LEU A 158 -5.38 -4.46 -16.30
CA LEU A 158 -5.31 -4.38 -14.83
C LEU A 158 -5.66 -5.73 -14.15
N PRO A 159 -6.73 -6.45 -14.54
CA PRO A 159 -7.04 -7.77 -13.98
C PRO A 159 -5.94 -8.80 -14.16
N THR A 160 -5.28 -8.83 -15.32
CA THR A 160 -4.12 -9.70 -15.58
C THR A 160 -3.01 -9.40 -14.59
N VAL A 161 -2.58 -8.13 -14.49
CA VAL A 161 -1.48 -7.73 -13.59
C VAL A 161 -1.82 -7.90 -12.11
N ALA A 162 -3.06 -7.63 -11.70
CA ALA A 162 -3.49 -7.75 -10.32
C ALA A 162 -3.76 -9.20 -9.87
N GLY A 163 -3.92 -10.13 -10.82
CA GLY A 163 -4.20 -11.55 -10.58
C GLY A 163 -3.01 -12.48 -10.68
N GLY A 164 -1.89 -12.01 -11.24
CA GLY A 164 -0.61 -12.72 -11.33
C GLY A 164 0.14 -12.85 -10.00
#